data_AF-A0A924MVK6-F1
#
_entry.id   AF-A0A924MVK6-F1
#
_cell.length_a   1.000
_cell.length_b   1.000
_cell.length_c   1.000
_cell.angle_alpha   90.00
_cell.angle_beta   90.00
_cell.angle_gamma   90.00
#
_symmetry.space_group_name_H-M   'P 1'
#
loop_
_entity.id
_entity.type
_entity.pdbx_description
1 polymer ?
#
loop_
_entity_poly.entity_id
_entity_poly.type
_entity_poly.pdbx_seq_one_letter_code
_entity_poly.pdbx_strand_id
1 'polypeptide(L)'
;MYCWYLRNTYLDNALRQPGALSVCGESLDLSKIEAPAFVYGSREDHIVPWKGAWESTRILGGRTRFVLGASGHIAGVINPPKSGKRSHWTNEKPAPSADAWLAGATEHPGSWWTGWTQWLAGFGGGEVAAPKGAGGRGHAVIEAAPGRYVKQKA
;
A
#
# COMPACT_ATOMS: atom_id res chain seq x y z
N MET A 1 7.54 21.24 -5.48
CA MET A 1 7.07 19.88 -5.10
C MET A 1 8.05 18.79 -5.57
N TYR A 2 8.34 18.70 -6.88
CA TYR A 2 9.24 17.68 -7.44
C TYR A 2 10.65 17.65 -6.81
N CYS A 3 11.30 18.81 -6.64
CA CYS A 3 12.65 18.87 -6.04
C CYS A 3 12.69 18.37 -4.59
N TRP A 4 11.65 18.65 -3.79
CA TRP A 4 11.56 18.17 -2.42
C TRP A 4 11.42 16.65 -2.38
N TYR A 5 10.57 16.09 -3.25
CA TYR A 5 10.41 14.65 -3.37
C TYR A 5 11.74 13.98 -3.74
N LEU A 6 12.38 14.38 -4.86
CA LEU A 6 13.64 13.79 -5.29
C LEU A 6 14.74 13.86 -4.22
N ARG A 7 14.93 15.02 -3.59
CA ARG A 7 15.96 15.19 -2.57
C ARG A 7 15.70 14.31 -1.35
N ASN A 8 14.52 14.44 -0.75
CA ASN A 8 14.26 13.84 0.55
C ASN A 8 13.92 12.34 0.49
N THR A 9 13.53 11.79 -0.67
CA THR A 9 13.27 10.35 -0.82
C THR A 9 14.37 9.62 -1.58
N TYR A 10 14.70 10.02 -2.82
CA TYR A 10 15.66 9.29 -3.65
C TYR A 10 17.12 9.55 -3.28
N LEU A 11 17.49 10.80 -3.01
CA LEU A 11 18.87 11.17 -2.72
C LEU A 11 19.23 10.93 -1.24
N ASP A 12 18.47 11.54 -0.34
CA ASP A 12 18.82 11.59 1.09
C ASP A 12 18.16 10.45 1.88
N ASN A 13 17.14 9.79 1.33
CA ASN A 13 16.36 8.76 2.00
C ASN A 13 15.95 9.20 3.43
N ALA A 14 15.52 10.45 3.56
CA ALA A 14 15.28 11.11 4.84
C ALA A 14 13.93 10.70 5.45
N LEU A 15 12.95 10.32 4.61
CA LEU A 15 11.60 9.96 5.09
C LEU A 15 11.59 8.75 6.05
N ARG A 16 12.53 7.81 5.90
CA ARG A 16 12.65 6.64 6.79
C ARG A 16 13.36 6.95 8.12
N GLN A 17 13.96 8.13 8.25
CA GLN A 17 14.78 8.52 9.40
C GLN A 17 13.91 9.36 10.36
N PRO A 18 13.62 8.88 11.58
CA PRO A 18 12.84 9.64 12.55
C PRO A 18 13.44 11.03 12.81
N GLY A 19 12.63 12.08 12.65
CA GLY A 19 12.99 13.46 12.89
C GLY A 19 13.78 14.16 11.78
N ALA A 20 14.14 13.48 10.69
CA ALA A 20 14.94 14.08 9.62
C ALA A 20 14.17 15.09 8.75
N LEU A 21 12.83 15.02 8.75
CA LEU A 21 11.96 15.88 7.95
C LEU A 21 10.94 16.61 8.81
N SER A 22 10.62 17.85 8.44
CA SER A 22 9.46 18.60 8.93
C SER A 22 8.48 18.82 7.78
N VAL A 23 7.21 18.46 7.99
CA VAL A 23 6.12 18.66 7.01
C VAL A 23 4.92 19.24 7.75
N CYS A 24 4.34 20.31 7.21
CA CYS A 24 3.25 21.06 7.85
C CYS A 24 3.59 21.59 9.26
N GLY A 25 4.87 21.85 9.54
CA GLY A 25 5.34 22.30 10.86
C GLY A 25 5.64 21.16 11.84
N GLU A 26 5.37 19.91 11.47
CA GLU A 26 5.52 18.74 12.33
C GLU A 26 6.73 17.90 11.94
N SER A 27 7.49 17.47 12.96
CA SER A 27 8.62 16.54 12.79
C SER A 27 8.10 15.14 12.46
N LEU A 28 8.55 14.58 11.34
CA LEU A 28 8.08 13.28 10.85
C LEU A 28 8.81 12.11 11.52
N ASP A 29 8.03 11.10 11.90
CA ASP A 29 8.50 9.82 12.38
C ASP A 29 7.46 8.74 12.05
N LEU A 30 7.78 7.85 11.10
CA LEU A 30 6.86 6.81 10.64
C LEU A 30 6.58 5.74 11.71
N SER A 31 7.43 5.63 12.74
CA SER A 31 7.20 4.71 13.85
C SER A 31 6.03 5.15 14.74
N LYS A 32 5.58 6.41 14.63
CA LYS A 32 4.41 6.93 15.35
C LYS A 32 3.08 6.60 14.68
N ILE A 33 3.08 5.95 13.51
CA ILE A 33 1.84 5.50 12.87
C ILE A 33 1.38 4.22 13.58
N GLU A 34 0.36 4.33 14.43
CA GLU A 34 -0.18 3.20 15.20
C GLU A 34 -1.16 2.31 14.41
N ALA A 35 -1.69 2.83 13.29
CA ALA A 35 -2.67 2.13 12.48
C ALA A 35 -2.11 0.83 11.87
N PRO A 36 -2.91 -0.26 11.79
CA PRO A 36 -2.54 -1.46 11.07
C PRO A 36 -2.21 -1.17 9.61
N ALA A 37 -1.14 -1.76 9.09
CA ALA A 37 -0.68 -1.54 7.72
C ALA A 37 -0.70 -2.84 6.90
N PHE A 38 -1.22 -2.74 5.68
CA PHE A 38 -1.09 -3.78 4.65
C PHE A 38 -0.17 -3.25 3.55
N VAL A 39 1.03 -3.80 3.47
CA VAL A 39 2.05 -3.40 2.51
C VAL A 39 2.11 -4.43 1.39
N TYR A 40 2.09 -3.95 0.16
CA TYR A 40 2.16 -4.77 -1.04
C TYR A 40 3.39 -4.42 -1.87
N GLY A 41 4.03 -5.42 -2.47
CA GLY A 41 4.99 -5.24 -3.56
C GLY A 41 4.74 -6.25 -4.67
N SER A 42 5.22 -5.98 -5.90
CA SER A 42 5.23 -6.97 -6.99
C SER A 42 6.64 -7.49 -7.23
N ARG A 43 6.80 -8.81 -7.38
CA ARG A 43 8.10 -9.50 -7.38
C ARG A 43 9.01 -9.05 -8.53
N GLU A 44 8.45 -8.80 -9.71
CA GLU A 44 9.20 -8.35 -10.89
C GLU A 44 9.03 -6.84 -11.16
N ASP A 45 8.71 -6.05 -10.12
CA ASP A 45 8.63 -4.59 -10.22
C ASP A 45 10.03 -3.96 -10.28
N HIS A 46 10.29 -3.26 -11.38
CA HIS A 46 11.54 -2.53 -11.61
C HIS A 46 11.43 -1.04 -11.28
N ILE A 47 10.22 -0.54 -11.00
CA ILE A 47 9.94 0.85 -10.60
C ILE A 47 9.99 0.97 -9.08
N VAL A 48 9.32 0.06 -8.37
CA VAL A 48 9.35 -0.06 -6.91
C VAL A 48 9.84 -1.46 -6.54
N PRO A 49 11.16 -1.68 -6.44
CA PRO A 49 11.71 -2.98 -6.09
C PRO A 49 11.09 -3.50 -4.78
N TRP A 50 10.53 -4.71 -4.81
CA TRP A 50 9.75 -5.24 -3.70
C TRP A 50 10.50 -5.32 -2.37
N LYS A 51 11.84 -5.49 -2.42
CA LYS A 51 12.69 -5.44 -1.21
C LYS A 51 12.63 -4.06 -0.54
N GLY A 52 12.63 -2.98 -1.32
CA GLY A 52 12.44 -1.62 -0.82
C GLY A 52 11.04 -1.41 -0.24
N ALA A 53 10.01 -1.98 -0.88
CA ALA A 53 8.65 -1.98 -0.32
C ALA A 53 8.59 -2.74 1.03
N TRP A 54 9.26 -3.90 1.12
CA TRP A 54 9.34 -4.72 2.34
C TRP A 54 10.01 -3.99 3.50
N GLU A 55 11.00 -3.12 3.26
CA GLU A 55 11.62 -2.29 4.31
C GLU A 55 10.61 -1.38 5.03
N SER A 56 9.44 -1.10 4.44
CA SER A 56 8.34 -0.40 5.14
C SER A 56 7.92 -1.13 6.42
N THR A 57 8.04 -2.46 6.46
CA THR A 57 7.76 -3.28 7.65
C THR A 57 8.70 -3.03 8.82
N ARG A 58 9.83 -2.33 8.58
CA ARG A 58 10.83 -2.00 9.60
C ARG A 58 10.67 -0.61 10.20
N ILE A 59 9.89 0.25 9.56
CA ILE A 59 9.82 1.68 9.91
C ILE A 59 8.42 2.13 10.33
N LEU A 60 7.38 1.31 10.06
CA LEU A 60 6.02 1.57 10.53
C LEU A 60 5.81 0.99 11.93
N GLY A 61 5.18 1.76 12.83
CA GLY A 61 4.93 1.34 14.22
C GLY A 61 3.77 0.36 14.38
N GLY A 62 2.73 0.51 13.56
CA GLY A 62 1.54 -0.33 13.59
C GLY A 62 1.79 -1.75 13.09
N ARG A 63 0.88 -2.66 13.44
CA ARG A 63 0.96 -4.06 13.01
C ARG A 63 0.96 -4.13 11.48
N THR A 64 2.08 -4.54 10.90
CA THR A 64 2.28 -4.54 9.46
C THR A 64 2.23 -5.95 8.88
N ARG A 65 1.42 -6.15 7.83
CA ARG A 65 1.39 -7.35 7.00
C ARG A 65 2.01 -7.03 5.64
N PHE A 66 2.99 -7.81 5.20
CA PHE A 66 3.53 -7.72 3.84
C PHE A 66 2.97 -8.83 2.95
N VAL A 67 2.62 -8.50 1.72
CA VAL A 67 2.21 -9.44 0.67
C VAL A 67 2.97 -9.15 -0.61
N LEU A 68 3.48 -10.20 -1.26
CA LEU A 68 4.20 -10.08 -2.52
C LEU A 68 3.34 -10.65 -3.65
N GLY A 69 2.98 -9.86 -4.65
CA GLY A 69 2.31 -10.38 -5.85
C GLY A 69 3.31 -10.79 -6.93
N ALA A 70 2.95 -11.75 -7.77
CA ALA A 70 3.71 -12.04 -8.98
C ALA A 70 3.51 -10.95 -10.05
N SER A 71 4.40 -10.91 -11.03
CA SER A 71 4.55 -9.96 -12.13
C SER A 71 5.14 -8.59 -11.77
N GLY A 72 5.24 -7.73 -12.78
CA GLY A 72 5.80 -6.38 -12.65
C GLY A 72 4.78 -5.34 -12.22
N HIS A 73 5.24 -4.10 -12.09
CA HIS A 73 4.52 -2.95 -11.50
C HIS A 73 3.00 -2.93 -11.72
N ILE A 74 2.55 -2.82 -12.98
CA ILE A 74 1.12 -2.76 -13.31
C ILE A 74 0.46 -4.14 -13.30
N ALA A 75 1.09 -5.11 -13.94
CA ALA A 75 0.51 -6.43 -14.16
C ALA A 75 0.40 -7.29 -12.89
N GLY A 76 1.15 -6.94 -11.84
CA GLY A 76 1.08 -7.55 -10.52
C GLY A 76 0.04 -6.88 -9.63
N VAL A 77 0.06 -5.54 -9.52
CA VAL A 77 -0.88 -4.82 -8.64
C VAL A 77 -2.31 -4.87 -9.19
N ILE A 78 -2.48 -4.71 -10.51
CA ILE A 78 -3.78 -4.82 -11.19
C ILE A 78 -3.99 -6.26 -11.64
N ASN A 79 -4.31 -7.14 -10.67
CA ASN A 79 -4.59 -8.55 -10.93
C ASN A 79 -6.00 -8.92 -10.44
N PRO A 80 -7.06 -8.77 -11.25
CA PRO A 80 -8.42 -9.07 -10.82
C PRO A 80 -8.63 -10.56 -10.48
N PRO A 81 -9.27 -10.90 -9.34
CA PRO A 81 -9.52 -12.29 -8.92
C PRO A 81 -10.23 -13.15 -9.98
N LYS A 82 -11.19 -12.55 -10.70
CA LYS A 82 -11.95 -13.23 -11.76
C LYS A 82 -11.08 -13.82 -12.87
N SER A 83 -9.87 -13.29 -13.08
CA SER A 83 -8.96 -13.79 -14.11
C SER A 83 -8.31 -15.13 -13.75
N GLY A 84 -8.25 -15.49 -12.46
CA GLY A 84 -7.58 -16.70 -11.98
C GLY A 84 -6.07 -16.76 -12.27
N LYS A 85 -5.45 -15.64 -12.68
CA LYS A 85 -4.04 -15.61 -13.10
C LYS A 85 -3.10 -15.35 -11.93
N ARG A 86 -1.86 -15.83 -12.11
CA ARG A 86 -0.69 -15.56 -11.26
C ARG A 86 -0.81 -16.16 -9.85
N SER A 87 0.02 -15.66 -8.95
CA SER A 87 0.11 -16.05 -7.55
C SER A 87 0.53 -14.86 -6.70
N HIS A 88 0.50 -15.06 -5.39
CA HIS A 88 1.05 -14.14 -4.40
C HIS A 88 1.66 -14.93 -3.23
N TRP A 89 2.56 -14.30 -2.48
CA TRP A 89 3.23 -14.89 -1.33
C TRP A 89 2.83 -14.17 -0.05
N THR A 90 2.68 -14.96 1.01
CA THR A 90 2.48 -14.46 2.38
C THR A 90 3.45 -15.15 3.33
N ASN A 91 3.87 -14.43 4.38
CA ASN A 91 4.66 -14.99 5.46
C ASN A 91 4.33 -14.25 6.76
N GLU A 92 3.89 -15.00 7.76
CA GLU A 92 3.52 -14.47 9.08
C GLU A 92 4.67 -14.56 10.10
N LYS A 93 5.78 -15.21 9.74
CA LYS A 93 6.94 -15.35 10.61
C LYS A 93 7.82 -14.10 10.51
N PRO A 94 8.42 -13.65 11.64
CA PRO A 94 9.48 -12.66 11.60
C PRO A 94 10.62 -13.15 10.68
N ALA A 95 11.14 -12.24 9.86
CA ALA A 95 12.28 -12.52 8.99
C ALA A 95 13.33 -11.42 9.18
N PRO A 96 14.63 -11.72 9.17
CA PRO A 96 15.70 -10.73 9.32
C PRO A 96 15.89 -9.86 8.07
N SER A 97 15.54 -10.36 6.89
CA SER A 97 15.67 -9.65 5.61
C SER A 97 14.51 -10.00 4.66
N ALA A 98 14.35 -9.20 3.60
CA ALA A 98 13.38 -9.47 2.54
C ALA A 98 13.61 -10.86 1.90
N ASP A 99 14.87 -11.24 1.64
CA ASP A 99 15.20 -12.55 1.07
C ASP A 99 14.81 -13.70 2.02
N ALA A 100 15.07 -13.55 3.31
CA ALA A 100 14.63 -14.53 4.31
C ALA A 100 13.10 -14.56 4.44
N TRP A 101 12.43 -13.41 4.28
CA TRP A 101 10.97 -13.34 4.25
C TRP A 101 10.41 -14.16 3.09
N LEU A 102 10.98 -14.02 1.88
CA LEU A 102 10.54 -14.78 0.70
C LEU A 102 10.86 -16.27 0.84
N ALA A 103 12.05 -16.62 1.36
CA ALA A 103 12.44 -18.03 1.56
C ALA A 103 11.50 -18.77 2.53
N GLY A 104 10.91 -18.06 3.50
CA GLY A 104 9.92 -18.60 4.43
C GLY A 104 8.46 -18.43 3.99
N ALA A 105 8.20 -17.82 2.83
CA ALA A 105 6.86 -17.49 2.40
C ALA A 105 6.14 -18.67 1.73
N THR A 106 4.82 -18.69 1.87
CA THR A 106 3.94 -19.63 1.16
C THR A 106 3.38 -18.95 -0.08
N GLU A 107 3.51 -19.60 -1.23
CA GLU A 107 2.87 -19.19 -2.47
C GLU A 107 1.40 -19.63 -2.50
N HIS A 108 0.52 -18.72 -2.90
CA HIS A 108 -0.91 -18.93 -3.06
C HIS A 108 -1.31 -18.63 -4.50
N PRO A 109 -2.07 -19.51 -5.18
CA PRO A 109 -2.55 -19.24 -6.51
C PRO A 109 -3.55 -18.07 -6.51
N GLY A 110 -3.55 -17.29 -7.59
CA GLY A 110 -4.51 -16.22 -7.83
C GLY A 110 -4.13 -14.85 -7.25
N SER A 111 -5.11 -13.96 -7.27
CA SER A 111 -4.94 -12.54 -6.91
C SER A 111 -4.70 -12.32 -5.42
N TRP A 112 -3.82 -11.36 -5.10
CA TRP A 112 -3.61 -10.87 -3.74
C TRP A 112 -4.79 -10.02 -3.21
N TRP A 113 -5.70 -9.56 -4.09
CA TRP A 113 -6.84 -8.72 -3.69
C TRP A 113 -7.74 -9.42 -2.67
N THR A 114 -7.91 -10.74 -2.77
CA THR A 114 -8.73 -11.52 -1.84
C THR A 114 -8.17 -11.51 -0.42
N GLY A 115 -6.84 -11.65 -0.28
CA GLY A 115 -6.16 -11.54 1.00
C GLY A 115 -6.24 -10.12 1.58
N TRP A 116 -6.17 -9.09 0.73
CA TRP A 116 -6.34 -7.70 1.16
C TRP A 116 -7.78 -7.40 1.60
N THR A 117 -8.80 -7.77 0.83
CA THR A 117 -10.20 -7.50 1.20
C THR A 117 -10.61 -8.27 2.46
N GLN A 118 -10.13 -9.50 2.64
CA GLN A 118 -10.34 -10.25 3.89
C GLN A 118 -9.67 -9.57 5.09
N TRP A 119 -8.43 -9.08 4.92
CA TRP A 119 -7.75 -8.31 5.97
C TRP A 119 -8.52 -7.02 6.31
N LEU A 120 -8.98 -6.30 5.28
CA LEU A 120 -9.71 -5.04 5.45
C LEU A 120 -11.06 -5.23 6.14
N ALA A 121 -11.77 -6.33 5.87
CA ALA A 121 -13.04 -6.66 6.52
C ALA A 121 -12.92 -6.75 8.05
N GLY A 122 -11.76 -7.14 8.58
CA GLY A 122 -11.48 -7.14 10.02
C GLY A 122 -11.47 -5.75 10.67
N PHE A 123 -11.43 -4.68 9.87
CA PHE A 123 -11.44 -3.28 10.33
C PHE A 123 -12.68 -2.51 9.86
N GLY A 124 -13.63 -3.17 9.19
CA GLY A 124 -14.76 -2.51 8.51
C GLY A 124 -15.92 -2.05 9.40
N GLY A 125 -15.90 -2.35 10.70
CA GLY A 125 -16.96 -1.93 11.63
C GLY A 125 -18.31 -2.66 11.49
N GLY A 126 -18.36 -3.74 10.71
CA GLY A 126 -19.57 -4.53 10.45
C GLY A 126 -20.37 -4.06 9.24
N GLU A 127 -21.39 -4.83 8.88
CA GLU A 127 -22.27 -4.50 7.76
C GLU A 127 -23.38 -3.53 8.18
N VAL A 128 -23.64 -2.54 7.34
CA VAL A 128 -24.75 -1.59 7.48
C VAL A 128 -25.52 -1.52 6.16
N ALA A 129 -26.78 -1.07 6.21
CA ALA A 129 -27.54 -0.81 5.00
C ALA A 129 -26.82 0.22 4.12
N ALA A 130 -26.70 -0.08 2.83
CA ALA A 130 -26.07 0.83 1.87
C ALA A 130 -26.79 2.19 1.86
N PRO A 131 -26.05 3.32 1.88
CA PRO A 131 -26.65 4.65 1.74
C PRO A 131 -27.47 4.75 0.44
N LYS A 132 -28.62 5.42 0.50
CA LYS A 132 -29.54 5.57 -0.65
C LYS A 132 -29.00 6.49 -1.77
N GLY A 133 -27.92 7.22 -1.51
CA GLY A 133 -27.30 8.14 -2.46
C GLY A 133 -25.92 8.56 -2.00
N ALA A 134 -25.15 9.16 -2.90
CA ALA A 134 -23.83 9.70 -2.60
C ALA A 134 -23.90 11.07 -1.92
N GLY A 135 -22.87 11.41 -1.16
CA GLY A 135 -22.77 12.68 -0.43
C GLY A 135 -23.48 12.65 0.93
N GLY A 136 -23.62 13.83 1.53
CA GLY A 136 -24.21 13.98 2.86
C GLY A 136 -24.39 15.44 3.23
N ARG A 137 -24.82 15.70 4.47
CA ARG A 137 -24.94 17.08 4.98
C ARG A 137 -23.56 17.77 4.92
N GLY A 138 -23.51 18.95 4.31
CA GLY A 138 -22.26 19.68 4.07
C GLY A 138 -21.43 19.20 2.88
N HIS A 139 -21.82 18.11 2.21
CA HIS A 139 -21.10 17.51 1.08
C HIS A 139 -22.09 17.12 -0.03
N ALA A 140 -22.57 18.13 -0.77
CA ALA A 140 -23.47 17.92 -1.90
C ALA A 140 -22.75 17.22 -3.07
N VAL A 141 -23.50 16.45 -3.88
CA VAL A 141 -22.98 15.89 -5.12
C VAL A 141 -22.66 17.03 -6.09
N ILE A 142 -21.42 17.08 -6.58
CA ILE A 142 -20.92 18.16 -7.45
C ILE A 142 -21.04 17.77 -8.94
N GLU A 143 -20.53 16.59 -9.31
CA GLU A 143 -20.56 16.08 -10.69
C GLU A 143 -20.46 14.55 -10.68
N ALA A 144 -20.83 13.90 -11.78
CA ALA A 144 -20.65 12.45 -11.92
C ALA A 144 -19.17 12.06 -12.02
N ALA A 145 -18.80 10.93 -11.42
CA ALA A 145 -17.50 10.30 -11.64
C ALA A 145 -17.29 10.03 -13.16
N PRO A 146 -16.06 10.15 -13.70
CA PRO A 146 -14.79 10.28 -12.97
C PRO A 146 -14.38 11.74 -12.68
N GLY A 147 -15.30 12.70 -12.87
CA GLY A 147 -15.06 14.12 -12.64
C GLY A 147 -14.22 14.78 -13.71
N ARG A 148 -13.98 16.09 -13.55
CA ARG A 148 -13.32 16.95 -14.54
C ARG A 148 -11.80 17.03 -14.39
N TYR A 149 -11.26 16.80 -13.20
CA TYR A 149 -9.80 16.92 -12.95
C TYR A 149 -8.99 15.84 -13.65
N VAL A 150 -9.46 14.59 -13.67
CA VAL A 150 -8.77 13.49 -14.39
C VAL A 150 -8.76 13.67 -15.92
N LYS A 151 -9.60 14.57 -16.46
CA LYS A 151 -9.72 14.85 -17.90
C LYS A 151 -8.85 16.02 -18.35
N GLN A 152 -8.19 16.71 -17.43
CA GLN A 152 -7.28 17.81 -17.78
C GLN A 152 -6.07 17.27 -18.54
N LYS A 153 -5.62 18.02 -19.53
CA LYS A 153 -4.37 17.74 -20.24
C LYS A 153 -3.22 18.40 -19.48
N ALA A 154 -2.03 17.82 -19.58
CA ALA A 154 -0.80 18.42 -19.07
C ALA A 154 -0.42 19.67 -19.88
#